data_AF-A0A453D715-F1
#
_entry.id   AF-A0A453D715-F1
#
_cell.length_a   1.000
_cell.length_b   1.000
_cell.length_c   1.000
_cell.angle_alpha   90.00
_cell.angle_beta   90.00
_cell.angle_gamma   90.00
#
_symmetry.space_group_name_H-M   'P 1'
#
loop_
_entity.id
_entity.type
_entity.pdbx_description
1 polymer ?
#
loop_
_entity_poly.entity_id
_entity_poly.type
_entity_poly.pdbx_seq_one_letter_code
_entity_poly.pdbx_strand_id
1 'polypeptide(L)'
;MGLLVLLQVLLVAAAAARAPAARAWGVEGHYMTCKIAEGLLTSEATTAVKGLLPGWANGELAGACSWPDIERRRMPWSGSLHFADTPGDCKFNYARDCHGPKGEKDMCVVGGINNYTAALQDSSSPYNRTESLLFLAHFLGDVHQPMHCGRTADLGGNTILVTWYSTAKTNLHKVWDDK
;
A
#
# COMPACT_ATOMS: atom_id res chain seq x y z
N MET A 1 8.72 -45.17 -9.18
CA MET A 1 7.86 -43.96 -9.31
C MET A 1 7.51 -43.33 -7.96
N GLY A 2 7.04 -44.08 -6.95
CA GLY A 2 6.61 -43.48 -5.67
C GLY A 2 7.67 -42.69 -4.88
N LEU A 3 8.92 -43.15 -4.85
CA LEU A 3 10.00 -42.46 -4.11
C LEU A 3 10.35 -41.08 -4.71
N LEU A 4 10.28 -40.95 -6.04
CA LEU A 4 10.57 -39.69 -6.74
C LEU A 4 9.48 -38.64 -6.47
N VAL A 5 8.22 -39.08 -6.48
CA VAL A 5 7.06 -38.24 -6.17
C VAL A 5 7.10 -37.77 -4.72
N LEU A 6 7.44 -38.66 -3.77
CA LEU A 6 7.59 -38.30 -2.36
C LEU A 6 8.71 -37.27 -2.15
N LEU A 7 9.85 -37.43 -2.83
CA LEU A 7 10.96 -36.49 -2.75
C LEU A 7 10.58 -35.12 -3.32
N GLN A 8 9.85 -35.07 -4.43
CA GLN A 8 9.32 -33.83 -5.02
C GLN A 8 8.34 -33.12 -4.08
N VAL A 9 7.42 -33.85 -3.46
CA VAL A 9 6.46 -33.28 -2.48
C VAL A 9 7.20 -32.71 -1.27
N LEU A 10 8.20 -33.42 -0.74
CA LEU A 10 9.01 -32.95 0.38
C LEU A 10 9.83 -31.70 0.02
N LEU A 11 10.39 -31.64 -1.18
CA LEU A 11 11.13 -30.47 -1.67
C LEU A 11 10.22 -29.24 -1.85
N VAL A 12 9.02 -29.42 -2.39
CA VAL A 12 8.03 -28.33 -2.54
C VAL A 12 7.55 -27.85 -1.16
N ALA A 13 7.26 -28.76 -0.23
CA ALA A 13 6.87 -28.40 1.13
C ALA A 13 8.00 -27.66 1.88
N ALA A 14 9.25 -28.10 1.73
CA ALA A 14 10.41 -27.45 2.33
C ALA A 14 10.70 -26.07 1.72
N ALA A 15 10.45 -25.89 0.42
CA ALA A 15 10.55 -24.59 -0.25
C ALA A 15 9.44 -23.62 0.21
N ALA A 16 8.20 -24.09 0.33
CA ALA A 16 7.07 -23.30 0.83
C ALA A 16 7.26 -22.88 2.30
N ALA A 17 7.84 -23.76 3.13
CA ALA A 17 8.14 -23.46 4.53
C ALA A 17 9.30 -22.46 4.73
N ARG A 18 10.05 -22.13 3.66
CA ARG A 18 11.16 -21.17 3.65
C ARG A 18 10.85 -19.87 2.94
N ALA A 19 9.64 -19.69 2.43
CA ALA A 19 9.25 -18.40 1.88
C ALA A 19 9.32 -17.36 3.02
N PRO A 20 10.12 -16.27 2.88
CA PRO A 20 10.12 -15.22 3.86
C PRO A 20 8.70 -14.68 4.01
N ALA A 21 8.31 -14.34 5.24
CA ALA A 21 7.07 -13.63 5.48
C ALA A 21 7.08 -12.36 4.62
N ALA A 22 6.13 -12.26 3.69
CA ALA A 22 5.97 -11.07 2.88
C ALA A 22 5.36 -10.01 3.77
N ARG A 23 6.21 -9.23 4.45
CA ARG A 23 5.78 -8.09 5.26
C ARG A 23 5.39 -6.95 4.32
N ALA A 24 4.20 -7.01 3.75
CA ALA A 24 3.75 -6.07 2.74
C ALA A 24 2.28 -5.74 2.98
N TRP A 25 1.82 -4.55 3.35
CA TRP A 25 2.33 -3.22 3.11
C TRP A 25 2.28 -2.34 4.35
N GLY A 26 2.29 -2.89 5.57
CA GLY A 26 2.47 -2.08 6.77
C GLY A 26 3.80 -1.29 6.75
N VAL A 27 4.27 -0.83 7.91
CA VAL A 27 5.47 0.04 7.98
C VAL A 27 6.64 -0.50 7.12
N GLU A 28 6.90 -1.81 7.19
CA GLU A 28 7.99 -2.43 6.44
C GLU A 28 7.75 -2.49 4.94
N GLY A 29 6.52 -2.74 4.49
CA GLY A 29 6.22 -2.84 3.06
C GLY A 29 6.26 -1.49 2.36
N HIS A 30 5.76 -0.43 3.00
CA HIS A 30 5.95 0.94 2.50
C HIS A 30 7.42 1.34 2.49
N TYR A 31 8.18 1.01 3.54
CA TYR A 31 9.63 1.26 3.57
C TYR A 31 10.32 0.56 2.39
N MET A 32 10.10 -0.75 2.21
CA MET A 32 10.71 -1.52 1.12
C MET A 32 10.34 -0.97 -0.27
N THR A 33 9.07 -0.64 -0.47
CA THR A 33 8.57 -0.09 -1.75
C THR A 33 9.27 1.20 -2.10
N CYS A 34 9.33 2.13 -1.15
CA CYS A 34 9.99 3.40 -1.34
C CYS A 34 11.50 3.27 -1.45
N LYS A 35 12.11 2.30 -0.73
CA LYS A 35 13.54 2.02 -0.83
C LYS A 35 13.92 1.51 -2.22
N ILE A 36 13.10 0.63 -2.79
CA ILE A 36 13.26 0.18 -4.18
C ILE A 36 13.09 1.37 -5.14
N ALA A 37 12.05 2.19 -4.94
CA ALA A 37 11.80 3.35 -5.78
C ALA A 37 12.98 4.34 -5.78
N GLU A 38 13.56 4.66 -4.61
CA GLU A 38 14.73 5.53 -4.47
C GLU A 38 15.90 5.11 -5.36
N GLY A 39 16.17 3.81 -5.44
CA GLY A 39 17.25 3.26 -6.25
C GLY A 39 17.01 3.33 -7.76
N LEU A 40 15.77 3.63 -8.17
CA LEU A 40 15.34 3.69 -9.56
C LEU A 40 15.02 5.12 -10.04
N LEU A 41 15.11 6.13 -9.16
CA LEU A 41 14.91 7.52 -9.54
C LEU A 41 16.03 8.02 -10.46
N THR A 42 15.66 8.88 -11.41
CA THR A 42 16.67 9.65 -12.16
C THR A 42 17.34 10.67 -11.25
N SER A 43 18.50 11.20 -11.65
CA SER A 43 19.21 12.21 -10.86
C SER A 43 18.38 13.47 -10.59
N GLU A 44 17.55 13.89 -11.54
CA GLU A 44 16.61 15.00 -11.40
C GLU A 44 15.54 14.66 -10.36
N ALA A 45 14.92 13.48 -10.45
CA ALA A 45 13.90 13.04 -9.51
C ALA A 45 14.46 12.86 -8.09
N THR A 46 15.67 12.28 -7.94
CA THR A 46 16.36 12.19 -6.66
C THR A 46 16.56 13.56 -6.03
N THR A 47 16.99 14.55 -6.82
CA THR A 47 17.20 15.92 -6.34
C THR A 47 15.89 16.56 -5.89
N ALA A 48 14.83 16.43 -6.68
CA ALA A 48 13.51 16.95 -6.35
C ALA A 48 12.93 16.29 -5.09
N VAL A 49 13.00 14.96 -4.97
CA VAL A 49 12.55 14.22 -3.80
C VAL A 49 13.29 14.69 -2.55
N LYS A 50 14.63 14.70 -2.58
CA LYS A 50 15.43 15.14 -1.43
C LYS A 50 15.16 16.59 -1.02
N GLY A 51 14.86 17.46 -1.99
CA GLY A 51 14.48 18.86 -1.71
C GLY A 51 13.12 19.01 -1.05
N LEU A 52 12.22 18.04 -1.19
CA LEU A 52 10.88 18.04 -0.59
C LEU A 52 10.81 17.29 0.73
N LEU A 53 11.75 16.39 1.01
CA LEU A 53 11.70 15.55 2.21
C LEU A 53 11.85 16.40 3.48
N PRO A 54 11.05 16.11 4.52
CA PRO A 54 11.19 16.76 5.82
C PRO A 54 12.50 16.33 6.50
N GLY A 55 13.06 17.19 7.35
CA GLY A 55 14.36 16.94 7.98
C GLY A 55 14.43 15.66 8.82
N TRP A 56 13.32 15.24 9.44
CA TRP A 56 13.25 13.99 10.20
C TRP A 56 13.39 12.73 9.34
N ALA A 57 13.17 12.83 8.02
CA ALA A 57 13.35 11.72 7.09
C ALA A 57 14.83 11.51 6.73
N ASN A 58 15.74 12.39 7.17
CA ASN A 58 17.19 12.29 6.97
C ASN A 58 17.60 12.05 5.49
N GLY A 59 16.86 12.63 4.55
CA GLY A 59 17.10 12.51 3.10
C GLY A 59 16.68 11.16 2.49
N GLU A 60 15.91 10.34 3.23
CA GLU A 60 15.39 9.05 2.80
C GLU A 60 13.85 9.08 2.71
N LEU A 61 13.32 8.96 1.50
CA LEU A 61 11.89 8.81 1.23
C LEU A 61 11.32 7.58 1.92
N ALA A 62 12.06 6.45 1.94
CA ALA A 62 11.62 5.23 2.60
C ALA A 62 11.29 5.44 4.09
N GLY A 63 12.08 6.27 4.79
CA GLY A 63 11.83 6.64 6.19
C GLY A 63 10.56 7.48 6.41
N ALA A 64 10.00 8.07 5.35
CA ALA A 64 8.80 8.90 5.39
C ALA A 64 7.56 8.22 4.78
N CYS A 65 7.69 7.06 4.13
CA CYS A 65 6.59 6.48 3.37
C CYS A 65 5.45 5.90 4.19
N SER A 66 5.61 5.72 5.50
CA SER A 66 4.49 5.35 6.40
C SER A 66 3.80 6.56 7.05
N TRP A 67 4.23 7.78 6.71
CA TRP A 67 3.67 9.01 7.31
C TRP A 67 2.16 9.18 7.09
N PRO A 68 1.58 8.89 5.91
CA PRO A 68 0.12 9.00 5.71
C PRO A 68 -0.70 8.15 6.68
N ASP A 69 -0.24 6.93 6.97
CA ASP A 69 -0.89 6.04 7.93
C ASP A 69 -0.88 6.57 9.37
N ILE A 70 0.17 7.33 9.73
CA ILE A 70 0.30 7.98 11.04
C ILE A 70 -0.65 9.17 11.12
N GLU A 71 -0.72 9.96 10.05
CA GLU A 71 -1.48 11.21 10.02
C GLU A 71 -2.97 11.02 9.72
N ARG A 72 -3.42 9.86 9.22
CA ARG A 72 -4.85 9.61 8.92
C ARG A 72 -5.81 9.91 10.09
N ARG A 73 -5.33 9.83 11.33
CA ARG A 73 -6.11 10.20 12.53
C ARG A 73 -6.27 11.72 12.70
N ARG A 74 -5.26 12.49 12.30
CA ARG A 74 -5.25 13.96 12.30
C ARG A 74 -5.85 14.54 11.03
N MET A 75 -5.84 13.76 9.95
CA MET A 75 -6.40 14.09 8.64
C MET A 75 -7.49 13.08 8.25
N PRO A 76 -8.67 13.04 8.92
CA PRO A 76 -9.67 11.99 8.69
C PRO A 76 -10.16 11.88 7.24
N TRP A 77 -10.09 12.98 6.48
CA TRP A 77 -10.42 13.01 5.07
C TRP A 77 -9.53 12.10 4.21
N SER A 78 -8.30 11.79 4.65
CA SER A 78 -7.38 10.94 3.89
C SER A 78 -7.71 9.45 3.99
N GLY A 79 -8.57 9.05 4.95
CA GLY A 79 -8.79 7.64 5.28
C GLY A 79 -9.24 6.79 4.08
N SER A 80 -10.17 7.30 3.27
CA SER A 80 -10.64 6.60 2.06
C SER A 80 -9.63 6.57 0.93
N LEU A 81 -8.58 7.40 0.98
CA LEU A 81 -7.54 7.43 -0.04
C LEU A 81 -6.53 6.28 0.08
N HIS A 82 -6.63 5.43 1.10
CA HIS A 82 -5.74 4.28 1.27
C HIS A 82 -6.24 3.01 0.54
N PHE A 83 -7.47 2.99 0.02
CA PHE A 83 -8.04 1.80 -0.58
C PHE A 83 -9.05 2.14 -1.70
N ALA A 84 -9.52 1.12 -2.40
CA ALA A 84 -10.66 1.16 -3.30
C ALA A 84 -11.56 -0.06 -3.02
N ASP A 85 -12.82 0.21 -2.68
CA ASP A 85 -13.79 -0.85 -2.38
C ASP A 85 -14.49 -1.33 -3.67
N THR A 86 -14.55 -2.65 -3.85
CA THR A 86 -15.23 -3.27 -5.00
C THR A 86 -16.44 -4.10 -4.54
N PRO A 87 -17.44 -4.35 -5.42
CA PRO A 87 -18.58 -5.20 -5.09
C PRO A 87 -18.22 -6.70 -4.96
N GLY A 88 -16.95 -7.08 -5.21
CA GLY A 88 -16.48 -8.45 -5.12
C GLY A 88 -16.67 -9.30 -6.37
N ASP A 89 -16.90 -8.66 -7.52
CA ASP A 89 -16.92 -9.26 -8.86
C ASP A 89 -15.52 -9.45 -9.47
N CYS A 90 -14.46 -9.25 -8.65
CA CYS A 90 -13.05 -9.34 -9.02
C CYS A 90 -12.65 -8.37 -10.14
N LYS A 91 -13.35 -7.24 -10.26
CA LYS A 91 -13.06 -6.19 -11.22
C LYS A 91 -13.09 -4.84 -10.53
N PHE A 92 -12.14 -3.98 -10.88
CA PHE A 92 -12.18 -2.58 -10.54
C PHE A 92 -12.72 -1.77 -11.72
N ASN A 93 -13.64 -0.85 -11.45
CA ASN A 93 -14.10 0.16 -12.37
C ASN A 93 -14.06 1.53 -11.68
N TYR A 94 -13.22 2.43 -12.16
CA TYR A 94 -13.00 3.73 -11.51
C TYR A 94 -14.28 4.53 -11.26
N ALA A 95 -15.17 4.63 -12.27
CA ALA A 95 -16.39 5.43 -12.15
C ALA A 95 -17.41 4.83 -11.15
N ARG A 96 -17.39 3.52 -10.96
CA ARG A 96 -18.25 2.80 -10.03
C ARG A 96 -17.66 2.75 -8.62
N ASP A 97 -16.36 2.49 -8.51
CA ASP A 97 -15.70 2.04 -7.27
C ASP A 97 -14.86 3.14 -6.60
N CYS A 98 -14.42 4.17 -7.33
CA CYS A 98 -13.60 5.23 -6.75
C CYS A 98 -14.45 6.33 -6.12
N HIS A 99 -14.97 6.05 -4.92
CA HIS A 99 -15.75 7.01 -4.17
C HIS A 99 -15.55 6.90 -2.65
N GLY A 100 -15.86 7.99 -1.96
CA GLY A 100 -15.87 8.06 -0.50
C GLY A 100 -17.14 7.43 0.10
N PRO A 101 -17.24 7.33 1.42
CA PRO A 101 -18.36 6.67 2.10
C PRO A 101 -19.73 7.31 1.83
N LYS A 102 -19.77 8.57 1.40
CA LYS A 102 -21.00 9.29 1.05
C LYS A 102 -21.15 9.47 -0.46
N GLY A 103 -20.36 8.76 -1.26
CA GLY A 103 -20.39 8.83 -2.72
C GLY A 103 -19.58 9.98 -3.32
N GLU A 104 -18.68 10.62 -2.54
CA GLU A 104 -17.76 11.63 -3.04
C GLU A 104 -16.85 11.00 -4.11
N LYS A 105 -16.90 11.49 -5.35
CA LYS A 105 -16.06 10.95 -6.43
C LYS A 105 -14.57 11.14 -6.13
N ASP A 106 -13.75 10.26 -6.69
CA ASP A 106 -12.29 10.31 -6.64
C ASP A 106 -11.69 10.09 -5.23
N MET A 107 -12.52 9.84 -4.21
CA MET A 107 -12.08 9.57 -2.84
C MET A 107 -11.74 8.09 -2.64
N CYS A 108 -10.78 7.59 -3.42
CA CYS A 108 -10.16 6.26 -3.30
C CYS A 108 -8.65 6.35 -3.59
N VAL A 109 -7.89 5.27 -3.39
CA VAL A 109 -6.44 5.24 -3.63
C VAL A 109 -6.02 5.62 -5.04
N VAL A 110 -6.78 5.20 -6.06
CA VAL A 110 -6.49 5.56 -7.45
C VAL A 110 -6.72 7.05 -7.70
N GLY A 111 -7.78 7.62 -7.11
CA GLY A 111 -8.04 9.06 -7.18
C GLY A 111 -6.99 9.88 -6.42
N GLY A 112 -6.53 9.40 -5.26
CA GLY A 112 -5.41 9.97 -4.51
C GLY A 112 -4.12 10.01 -5.33
N ILE A 113 -3.77 8.91 -6.00
CA ILE A 113 -2.61 8.84 -6.92
C ILE A 113 -2.74 9.87 -8.04
N ASN A 114 -3.90 9.94 -8.71
CA ASN A 114 -4.14 10.92 -9.78
C ASN A 114 -3.98 12.35 -9.27
N ASN A 115 -4.59 12.67 -8.11
CA ASN A 115 -4.58 14.00 -7.53
C ASN A 115 -3.15 14.46 -7.17
N TYR A 116 -2.42 13.63 -6.40
CA TYR A 116 -1.09 14.02 -5.94
C TYR A 116 -0.02 13.94 -7.03
N THR A 117 -0.22 13.11 -8.06
CA THR A 117 0.60 13.18 -9.29
C THR A 117 0.41 14.53 -9.98
N ALA A 118 -0.84 14.94 -10.23
CA ALA A 118 -1.13 16.23 -10.86
C ALA A 118 -0.59 17.41 -10.03
N ALA A 119 -0.74 17.34 -8.71
CA ALA A 119 -0.24 18.34 -7.78
C ALA A 119 1.29 18.53 -7.83
N LEU A 120 2.04 17.45 -8.01
CA LEU A 120 3.51 17.52 -8.11
C LEU A 120 3.97 18.02 -9.49
N GLN A 121 3.19 17.76 -10.54
CA GLN A 121 3.45 18.24 -11.90
C GLN A 121 3.15 19.73 -12.06
N ASP A 122 2.13 20.24 -11.36
CA ASP A 122 1.73 21.65 -11.42
C ASP A 122 2.39 22.47 -10.31
N SER A 123 3.30 23.38 -10.69
CA SER A 123 3.95 24.30 -9.73
C SER A 123 2.99 25.32 -9.12
N SER A 124 1.82 25.55 -9.73
CA SER A 124 0.77 26.45 -9.24
C SER A 124 -0.25 25.77 -8.33
N SER A 125 -0.14 24.44 -8.16
CA SER A 125 -1.02 23.67 -7.28
C SER A 125 -1.03 24.28 -5.87
N PRO A 126 -2.22 24.45 -5.26
CA PRO A 126 -2.33 24.97 -3.90
C PRO A 126 -1.91 23.95 -2.84
N TYR A 127 -1.65 22.69 -3.21
CA TYR A 127 -1.30 21.64 -2.27
C TYR A 127 0.15 21.74 -1.80
N ASN A 128 0.38 21.35 -0.55
CA ASN A 128 1.71 21.20 -0.02
C ASN A 128 2.46 20.12 -0.81
N ARG A 129 3.59 20.49 -1.43
CA ARG A 129 4.36 19.58 -2.29
C ARG A 129 5.00 18.42 -1.51
N THR A 130 5.42 18.66 -0.26
CA THR A 130 5.94 17.60 0.62
C THR A 130 4.85 16.60 0.94
N GLU A 131 3.67 17.05 1.39
CA GLU A 131 2.54 16.15 1.67
C GLU A 131 2.13 15.39 0.40
N SER A 132 2.09 16.08 -0.75
CA SER A 132 1.77 15.44 -2.03
C SER A 132 2.73 14.31 -2.38
N LEU A 133 4.04 14.52 -2.16
CA LEU A 133 5.05 13.48 -2.35
C LEU A 133 4.84 12.30 -1.39
N LEU A 134 4.61 12.57 -0.10
CA LEU A 134 4.47 11.51 0.90
C LEU A 134 3.19 10.69 0.69
N PHE A 135 2.07 11.34 0.37
CA PHE A 135 0.83 10.66 0.01
C PHE A 135 0.98 9.84 -1.28
N LEU A 136 1.56 10.41 -2.34
CA LEU A 136 1.77 9.68 -3.59
C LEU A 136 2.63 8.43 -3.39
N ALA A 137 3.76 8.56 -2.68
CA ALA A 137 4.67 7.44 -2.43
C ALA A 137 4.00 6.32 -1.61
N HIS A 138 3.20 6.68 -0.61
CA HIS A 138 2.44 5.72 0.20
C HIS A 138 1.33 5.04 -0.62
N PHE A 139 0.51 5.80 -1.35
CA PHE A 139 -0.62 5.26 -2.11
C PHE A 139 -0.19 4.39 -3.28
N LEU A 140 0.98 4.65 -3.87
CA LEU A 140 1.60 3.71 -4.82
C LEU A 140 1.94 2.37 -4.16
N GLY A 141 2.18 2.33 -2.85
CA GLY A 141 2.26 1.08 -2.12
C GLY A 141 0.89 0.45 -1.90
N ASP A 142 -0.05 1.22 -1.34
CA ASP A 142 -1.41 0.76 -1.02
C ASP A 142 -2.13 0.16 -2.22
N VAL A 143 -2.05 0.79 -3.39
CA VAL A 143 -2.72 0.28 -4.61
C VAL A 143 -2.21 -1.09 -5.05
N HIS A 144 -1.00 -1.47 -4.64
CA HIS A 144 -0.41 -2.78 -4.90
C HIS A 144 -0.66 -3.79 -3.77
N GLN A 145 -1.25 -3.37 -2.64
CA GLN A 145 -1.72 -4.29 -1.60
C GLN A 145 -3.05 -4.93 -2.03
N PRO A 146 -3.12 -6.24 -2.26
CA PRO A 146 -4.31 -6.86 -2.86
C PRO A 146 -5.60 -6.64 -2.07
N MET A 147 -5.51 -6.59 -0.73
CA MET A 147 -6.65 -6.36 0.15
C MET A 147 -7.06 -4.89 0.27
N HIS A 148 -6.26 -3.93 -0.23
CA HIS A 148 -6.66 -2.52 -0.40
C HIS A 148 -7.49 -2.28 -1.67
N CYS A 149 -7.60 -3.28 -2.56
CA CYS A 149 -8.58 -3.30 -3.65
C CYS A 149 -9.57 -4.47 -3.43
N GLY A 150 -10.11 -4.52 -2.21
CA GLY A 150 -10.88 -5.65 -1.70
C GLY A 150 -12.39 -5.49 -1.86
N ARG A 151 -13.15 -6.32 -1.13
CA ARG A 151 -14.61 -6.27 -1.16
C ARG A 151 -15.14 -5.32 -0.10
N THR A 152 -16.15 -4.52 -0.45
CA THR A 152 -16.85 -3.68 0.54
C THR A 152 -17.45 -4.52 1.66
N ALA A 153 -18.00 -5.70 1.33
CA ALA A 153 -18.71 -6.55 2.28
C ALA A 153 -17.85 -7.09 3.43
N ASP A 154 -16.54 -7.23 3.21
CA ASP A 154 -15.60 -7.73 4.22
C ASP A 154 -14.55 -6.68 4.65
N LEU A 155 -14.75 -5.41 4.25
CA LEU A 155 -13.85 -4.29 4.50
C LEU A 155 -12.42 -4.60 4.03
N GLY A 156 -12.29 -5.14 2.82
CA GLY A 156 -11.02 -5.63 2.29
C GLY A 156 -10.44 -6.75 3.16
N GLY A 157 -11.27 -7.68 3.63
CA GLY A 157 -10.88 -8.78 4.49
C GLY A 157 -10.57 -8.42 5.95
N ASN A 158 -10.83 -7.19 6.40
CA ASN A 158 -10.67 -6.81 7.81
C ASN A 158 -11.65 -7.56 8.74
N THR A 159 -12.81 -7.99 8.23
CA THR A 159 -13.80 -8.75 9.01
C THR A 159 -13.61 -10.26 8.92
N ILE A 160 -12.68 -10.74 8.08
CA ILE A 160 -12.36 -12.17 7.95
C ILE A 160 -11.32 -12.53 9.00
N LEU A 161 -11.78 -13.07 10.13
CA LEU A 161 -10.91 -13.48 11.23
C LEU A 161 -10.21 -14.80 10.91
N VAL A 162 -8.89 -14.83 11.12
CA VAL A 162 -8.04 -16.00 10.87
C VAL A 162 -7.02 -16.20 12.00
N THR A 163 -6.39 -17.37 12.02
CA THR A 163 -5.21 -17.62 12.85
C THR A 163 -3.99 -17.67 11.93
N TRP A 164 -3.04 -16.76 12.12
CA TRP A 164 -1.77 -16.77 11.43
C TRP A 164 -0.81 -17.72 12.15
N TYR A 165 -0.39 -18.78 11.44
CA TYR A 165 0.31 -19.93 12.01
C TYR A 165 -0.42 -20.50 13.24
N SER A 166 0.30 -20.89 14.29
CA SER A 166 -0.24 -21.65 15.43
C SER A 166 -0.72 -20.79 16.60
N THR A 167 -0.49 -19.47 16.61
CA THR A 167 -0.68 -18.67 17.84
C THR A 167 -1.32 -17.29 17.67
N ALA A 168 -1.26 -16.66 16.49
CA ALA A 168 -1.68 -15.26 16.35
C ALA A 168 -3.08 -15.15 15.72
N LYS A 169 -4.10 -14.84 16.54
CA LYS A 169 -5.39 -14.39 16.02
C LYS A 169 -5.23 -13.02 15.34
N THR A 170 -5.76 -12.88 14.13
CA THR A 170 -5.67 -11.67 13.29
C THR A 170 -6.85 -11.64 12.31
N ASN A 171 -6.88 -10.69 11.38
CA ASN A 171 -7.75 -10.72 10.20
C ASN A 171 -6.94 -10.91 8.91
N LEU A 172 -7.61 -11.27 7.82
CA LEU A 172 -6.99 -11.52 6.52
C LEU A 172 -6.28 -10.29 5.97
N HIS A 173 -6.86 -9.10 6.10
CA HIS A 173 -6.24 -7.85 5.63
C HIS A 173 -4.85 -7.64 6.24
N LYS A 174 -4.77 -7.76 7.57
CA LYS A 174 -3.52 -7.65 8.32
C LYS A 174 -2.54 -8.78 7.99
N VAL A 175 -3.03 -9.96 7.58
CA VAL A 175 -2.15 -11.04 7.11
C VAL A 175 -1.38 -10.61 5.87
N TRP A 176 -2.05 -9.94 4.94
CA TRP A 176 -1.34 -9.33 3.83
C TRP A 176 -0.43 -8.24 4.40
N ASP A 177 -0.95 -7.24 5.11
CA ASP A 177 -0.15 -6.07 5.50
C ASP A 177 1.16 -6.34 6.27
N ASP A 178 1.14 -7.24 7.26
CA ASP A 178 2.12 -7.22 8.35
C ASP A 178 2.73 -8.58 8.71
N LYS A 179 2.21 -9.68 8.15
CA LYS A 179 2.38 -11.01 8.74
C LYS A 179 3.37 -11.92 8.04
#